data_AF-A0A9P6KTL5-F1
#
_entry.id   AF-A0A9P6KTL5-F1
#
_cell.length_a   1.000
_cell.length_b   1.000
_cell.length_c   1.000
_cell.angle_alpha   90.00
_cell.angle_beta   90.00
_cell.angle_gamma   90.00
#
_symmetry.space_group_name_H-M   'P 1'
#
loop_
_entity.id
_entity.type
_entity.pdbx_description
1 polymer ?
#
loop_
_entity_poly.entity_id
_entity_poly.type
_entity_poly.pdbx_seq_one_letter_code
_entity_poly.pdbx_strand_id
1 'polypeptide(L)'
;MLPPVDSTILERNSNFDVLYKDLCARKLNPDGSTRDTKKQKIQWEIRQSLTTYRTNLHTSQILTRTLSTLPSRSPTLPQDLHSPIDLVTAQLTGKIPPTDRDILAADTQFFLSNIDIISSALSDQLSTTTTLLCKIADSKQTPAIDELRLKAEQIRSLATLGLPKELADEKVHLANIAHTLLTLHLSLLQTSILILERTQHGALARATSTRADHIAARAALLGLHAKIHTHTRPPPAELVRALKNFRAQQGSSEAKLKDREGLARRILDLYSRAGEKGMRDLAGRKGVLLGEIKRVAADIEGLERGP
;
A
#
# COMPACT_ATOMS: atom_id res chain seq x y z
N MET A 1 -2.28 19.55 22.79
CA MET A 1 -1.30 18.79 23.57
C MET A 1 0.06 18.87 22.91
N LEU A 2 1.08 19.31 23.64
CA LEU A 2 2.47 19.10 23.17
C LEU A 2 2.72 17.58 23.21
N PRO A 3 3.23 16.98 22.12
CA PRO A 3 3.53 15.56 22.12
C PRO A 3 4.53 15.22 23.25
N PRO A 4 4.41 14.05 23.88
CA PRO A 4 5.40 13.62 24.86
C PRO A 4 6.76 13.54 24.17
N VAL A 5 7.74 14.27 24.71
CA VAL A 5 9.12 14.27 24.20
C VAL A 5 9.86 13.10 24.85
N ASP A 6 10.65 12.40 24.04
CA ASP A 6 11.46 11.28 24.48
C ASP A 6 12.44 11.71 25.59
N SER A 7 12.54 10.92 26.66
CA SER A 7 13.31 11.29 27.88
C SER A 7 14.79 11.47 27.59
N THR A 8 15.31 10.75 26.59
CA THR A 8 16.70 10.84 26.10
C THR A 8 17.04 12.22 25.53
N ILE A 9 16.06 12.94 24.95
CA ILE A 9 16.24 14.28 24.37
C ILE A 9 16.19 15.35 25.46
N LEU A 10 15.37 15.15 26.49
CA LEU A 10 15.27 16.03 27.66
C LEU A 10 16.55 15.97 28.50
N GLU A 11 17.14 14.79 28.66
CA GLU A 11 18.42 14.59 29.36
C GLU A 11 19.61 15.19 28.61
N ARG A 12 19.59 15.12 27.26
CA ARG A 12 20.68 15.65 26.41
C ARG A 12 20.70 17.19 26.34
N ASN A 13 19.58 17.86 26.63
CA ASN A 13 19.49 19.32 26.60
C ASN A 13 18.70 19.85 27.80
N SER A 14 19.40 20.11 28.90
CA SER A 14 18.82 20.59 30.17
C SER A 14 18.07 21.91 30.05
N ASN A 15 18.49 22.81 29.16
CA ASN A 15 17.79 24.08 28.90
C ASN A 15 16.42 23.84 28.25
N PHE A 16 16.31 22.81 27.39
CA PHE A 16 15.06 22.43 26.77
C PHE A 16 14.11 21.75 27.76
N ASP A 17 14.61 20.95 28.71
CA ASP A 17 13.80 20.36 29.78
C ASP A 17 13.16 21.42 30.70
N VAL A 18 13.93 22.45 31.10
CA VAL A 18 13.40 23.57 31.89
C VAL A 18 12.33 24.33 31.10
N LEU A 19 12.55 24.58 29.81
CA LEU A 19 11.57 25.24 28.94
C LEU A 19 10.30 24.39 28.78
N TYR A 20 10.44 23.09 28.52
CA TYR A 20 9.31 22.16 28.36
C TYR A 20 8.47 22.09 29.65
N LYS A 21 9.13 22.02 30.81
CA LYS A 21 8.48 22.08 32.12
C LYS A 21 7.79 23.43 32.38
N ASP A 22 8.42 24.57 32.07
CA ASP A 22 7.78 25.89 32.25
C ASP A 22 6.60 26.10 31.27
N LEU A 23 6.71 25.58 30.04
CA LEU A 23 5.63 25.61 29.07
C LEU A 23 4.43 24.77 29.53
N CYS A 24 4.65 23.53 29.97
CA CYS A 24 3.59 22.64 30.45
C CYS A 24 3.02 23.05 31.82
N ALA A 25 3.86 23.59 32.72
CA ALA A 25 3.43 23.94 34.08
C ALA A 25 2.89 25.36 34.20
N ARG A 26 3.46 26.35 33.51
CA ARG A 26 3.16 27.77 33.79
C ARG A 26 2.49 28.50 32.63
N LYS A 27 2.79 28.14 31.38
CA LYS A 27 2.39 28.94 30.21
C LYS A 27 1.21 28.36 29.44
N LEU A 28 1.06 27.04 29.35
CA LEU A 28 0.06 26.39 28.52
C LEU A 28 -0.86 25.47 29.34
N ASN A 29 -2.11 25.40 28.93
CA ASN A 29 -3.06 24.38 29.35
C ASN A 29 -2.84 23.10 28.53
N PRO A 30 -3.37 21.94 28.98
CA PRO A 30 -3.30 20.68 28.24
C PRO A 30 -3.82 20.79 26.80
N ASP A 31 -4.80 21.66 26.57
CA ASP A 31 -5.41 21.94 25.27
C ASP A 31 -4.54 22.82 24.35
N GLY A 32 -3.37 23.27 24.82
CA GLY A 32 -2.46 24.16 24.08
C GLY A 32 -2.83 25.65 24.14
N SER A 33 -3.86 26.02 24.91
CA SER A 33 -4.21 27.42 25.16
C SER A 33 -3.29 28.04 26.22
N THR A 34 -3.04 29.35 26.15
CA THR A 34 -2.17 30.06 27.11
C THR A 34 -2.86 30.19 28.48
N ARG A 35 -2.15 30.02 29.60
CA ARG A 35 -2.66 30.26 30.97
C ARG A 35 -2.80 31.74 31.35
N ASP A 36 -2.31 32.66 30.51
CA ASP A 36 -2.45 34.11 30.71
C ASP A 36 -3.89 34.55 30.43
N THR A 37 -4.63 34.86 31.50
CA THR A 37 -6.06 35.21 31.47
C THR A 37 -6.33 36.47 30.65
N LYS A 38 -5.42 37.44 30.62
CA LYS A 38 -5.56 38.66 29.80
C LYS A 38 -5.46 38.32 28.32
N LYS A 39 -4.49 37.50 27.93
CA LYS A 39 -4.34 37.04 26.54
C LYS A 39 -5.48 36.13 26.11
N GLN A 40 -5.98 35.27 27.01
CA GLN A 40 -7.17 34.46 26.75
C GLN A 40 -8.40 35.34 26.48
N LYS A 41 -8.62 36.39 27.28
CA LYS A 41 -9.74 37.33 27.08
C LYS A 41 -9.66 38.04 25.73
N ILE A 42 -8.48 38.56 25.37
CA ILE A 42 -8.26 39.18 24.05
C ILE A 42 -8.51 38.18 22.92
N GLN A 43 -7.99 36.95 23.04
CA GLN A 43 -8.24 35.90 22.04
C GLN A 43 -9.72 35.53 21.94
N TRP A 44 -10.44 35.52 23.06
CA TRP A 44 -11.88 35.27 23.09
C TRP A 44 -12.66 36.40 22.42
N GLU A 45 -12.34 37.65 22.71
CA GLU A 45 -12.94 38.83 22.05
C GLU A 45 -12.67 38.82 20.54
N ILE A 46 -11.45 38.49 20.10
CA ILE A 46 -11.12 38.33 18.69
C ILE A 46 -11.90 37.17 18.05
N ARG A 47 -12.04 36.03 18.74
CA ARG A 47 -12.83 34.90 18.22
C ARG A 47 -14.30 35.26 18.11
N GLN A 48 -14.84 35.99 19.09
CA GLN A 48 -16.22 36.45 19.07
C GLN A 48 -16.44 37.43 17.91
N SER A 49 -15.59 38.45 17.76
CA SER A 49 -15.70 39.42 16.67
C SER A 49 -15.54 38.76 15.31
N LEU A 50 -14.57 37.85 15.16
CA LEU A 50 -14.40 37.05 13.95
C LEU A 50 -15.65 36.21 13.64
N THR A 51 -16.28 35.61 14.66
CA THR A 51 -17.53 34.86 14.48
C THR A 51 -18.63 35.79 13.97
N THR A 52 -18.80 36.97 14.58
CA THR A 52 -19.77 37.98 14.14
C THR A 52 -19.50 38.47 12.71
N TYR A 53 -18.24 38.76 12.35
CA TYR A 53 -17.89 39.17 10.99
C TYR A 53 -18.16 38.05 9.99
N ARG A 54 -17.86 36.80 10.33
CA ARG A 54 -18.15 35.64 9.47
C ARG A 54 -19.65 35.42 9.32
N THR A 55 -20.44 35.51 10.39
CA THR A 55 -21.89 35.39 10.27
C THR A 55 -22.46 36.49 9.39
N ASN A 56 -22.02 37.74 9.58
CA ASN A 56 -22.49 38.88 8.78
C ASN A 56 -22.09 38.76 7.30
N LEU A 57 -20.87 38.30 7.04
CA LEU A 57 -20.40 38.05 5.68
C LEU A 57 -21.21 36.94 5.01
N HIS A 58 -21.43 35.82 5.70
CA HIS A 58 -22.17 34.70 5.15
C HIS A 58 -23.66 35.02 4.96
N THR A 59 -24.29 35.75 5.89
CA THR A 59 -25.68 36.19 5.73
C THR A 59 -25.81 37.12 4.53
N SER A 60 -24.93 38.11 4.39
CA SER A 60 -24.90 39.01 3.23
C SER A 60 -24.71 38.23 1.92
N GLN A 61 -23.74 37.31 1.87
CA GLN A 61 -23.48 36.50 0.67
C GLN A 61 -24.65 35.59 0.30
N ILE A 62 -25.30 34.97 1.28
CA ILE A 62 -26.48 34.13 1.05
C ILE A 62 -27.59 34.99 0.45
N LEU A 63 -27.89 36.14 1.04
CA LEU A 63 -28.94 37.05 0.54
C LEU A 63 -28.63 37.57 -0.87
N THR A 64 -27.41 38.02 -1.13
CA THR A 64 -27.02 38.50 -2.47
C THR A 64 -27.09 37.37 -3.50
N ARG A 65 -26.69 36.15 -3.12
CA ARG A 65 -26.76 34.99 -4.01
C ARG A 65 -28.20 34.55 -4.27
N THR A 66 -29.06 34.53 -3.26
CA THR A 66 -30.48 34.22 -3.45
C THR A 66 -31.14 35.28 -4.32
N LEU A 67 -30.91 36.57 -4.07
CA LEU A 67 -31.42 37.66 -4.91
C LEU A 67 -30.98 37.50 -6.38
N SER A 68 -29.71 37.17 -6.64
CA SER A 68 -29.22 36.96 -8.02
C SER A 68 -29.82 35.75 -8.74
N THR A 69 -30.43 34.83 -8.00
CA THR A 69 -31.04 33.62 -8.58
C THR A 69 -32.57 33.65 -8.53
N LEU A 70 -33.15 34.62 -7.80
CA LEU A 70 -34.58 34.79 -7.60
C LEU A 70 -35.33 34.91 -8.95
N PRO A 71 -34.91 35.78 -9.91
CA PRO A 71 -35.63 35.96 -11.19
C PRO A 71 -35.74 34.69 -12.02
N SER A 72 -34.82 33.73 -11.82
CA SER A 72 -34.78 32.46 -12.55
C SER A 72 -35.52 31.31 -11.85
N ARG A 73 -35.79 31.43 -10.54
CA ARG A 73 -36.23 30.31 -9.69
C ARG A 73 -37.61 30.52 -9.06
N SER A 74 -38.09 31.75 -8.95
CA SER A 74 -39.41 32.04 -8.39
C SER A 74 -40.46 32.17 -9.50
N PRO A 75 -41.45 31.27 -9.59
CA PRO A 75 -42.60 31.43 -10.49
C PRO A 75 -43.62 32.46 -9.96
N THR A 76 -43.49 32.88 -8.70
CA THR A 76 -44.40 33.80 -8.00
C THR A 76 -44.04 35.27 -8.18
N LEU A 77 -42.90 35.58 -8.81
CA LEU A 77 -42.40 36.94 -8.95
C LEU A 77 -42.92 37.58 -10.26
N PRO A 78 -43.49 38.80 -10.19
CA PRO A 78 -43.84 39.58 -11.37
C PRO A 78 -42.63 39.85 -12.28
N GLN A 79 -42.81 39.66 -13.58
CA GLN A 79 -41.74 39.81 -14.58
C GLN A 79 -41.11 41.21 -14.60
N ASP A 80 -41.90 42.25 -14.24
CA ASP A 80 -41.46 43.64 -14.16
C ASP A 80 -40.39 43.87 -13.08
N LEU A 81 -40.32 43.00 -12.06
CA LEU A 81 -39.34 43.11 -10.97
C LEU A 81 -38.01 42.43 -11.30
N HIS A 82 -37.93 41.64 -12.37
CA HIS A 82 -36.71 40.87 -12.70
C HIS A 82 -35.52 41.79 -13.03
N SER A 83 -35.73 42.79 -13.90
CA SER A 83 -34.69 43.74 -14.31
C SER A 83 -34.20 44.62 -13.14
N PRO A 84 -35.07 45.22 -12.30
CA PRO A 84 -34.66 45.93 -11.09
C PRO A 84 -33.85 45.07 -10.11
N ILE A 85 -34.21 43.80 -9.92
CA ILE A 85 -33.47 42.88 -9.03
C ILE A 85 -32.08 42.58 -9.58
N ASP A 86 -31.94 42.33 -10.88
CA ASP A 86 -30.64 42.07 -11.52
C ASP A 86 -29.71 43.30 -11.44
N LEU A 87 -30.26 44.50 -11.63
CA LEU A 87 -29.50 45.76 -11.52
C LEU A 87 -29.04 46.02 -10.08
N VAL A 88 -29.93 45.87 -9.10
CA VAL A 88 -29.60 46.06 -7.67
C VAL A 88 -28.60 45.00 -7.20
N THR A 89 -28.72 43.74 -7.65
CA THR A 89 -27.72 42.71 -7.30
C THR A 89 -26.37 42.96 -7.96
N ALA A 90 -26.33 43.45 -9.21
CA ALA A 90 -25.10 43.88 -9.85
C ALA A 90 -24.43 45.07 -9.13
N GLN A 91 -25.23 46.00 -8.59
CA GLN A 91 -24.75 47.10 -7.76
C GLN A 91 -24.17 46.60 -6.42
N LEU A 92 -24.87 45.69 -5.73
CA LEU A 92 -24.43 45.10 -4.46
C LEU A 92 -23.18 44.24 -4.59
N THR A 93 -22.97 43.61 -5.76
CA THR A 93 -21.76 42.82 -6.06
C THR A 93 -20.60 43.68 -6.57
N GLY A 94 -20.79 45.00 -6.71
CA GLY A 94 -19.75 45.92 -7.14
C GLY A 94 -19.42 45.85 -8.64
N LYS A 95 -20.31 45.28 -9.46
CA LYS A 95 -20.13 45.18 -10.92
C LYS A 95 -20.44 46.49 -11.65
N ILE A 96 -21.10 47.43 -10.97
CA ILE A 96 -21.49 48.73 -11.51
C ILE A 96 -20.60 49.81 -10.88
N PRO A 97 -19.93 50.67 -11.68
CA PRO A 97 -19.09 51.75 -11.18
C PRO A 97 -19.91 52.80 -10.42
N PRO A 98 -19.29 53.55 -9.48
CA PRO A 98 -20.00 54.48 -8.61
C PRO A 98 -20.62 55.68 -9.35
N THR A 99 -20.13 56.02 -10.53
CA THR A 99 -20.65 57.10 -11.40
C THR A 99 -22.04 56.82 -11.97
N ASP A 100 -22.40 55.55 -12.15
CA ASP A 100 -23.65 55.15 -12.81
C ASP A 100 -24.78 54.93 -11.78
N ARG A 101 -24.48 55.11 -10.49
CA ARG A 101 -25.44 54.89 -9.39
C ARG A 101 -26.57 55.89 -9.37
N ASP A 102 -26.30 57.13 -9.78
CA ASP A 102 -27.32 58.19 -9.81
C ASP A 102 -28.37 57.92 -10.89
N ILE A 103 -27.97 57.26 -11.99
CA ILE A 103 -28.86 56.89 -13.10
C ILE A 103 -29.80 55.75 -12.69
N LEU A 104 -29.33 54.84 -11.83
CA LEU A 104 -30.06 53.67 -11.35
C LEU A 104 -30.91 53.95 -10.10
N ALA A 105 -30.99 55.21 -9.65
CA ALA A 105 -31.75 55.60 -8.47
C ALA A 105 -33.26 55.28 -8.60
N ALA A 106 -33.82 55.43 -9.81
CA ALA A 106 -35.23 55.13 -10.09
C ALA A 106 -35.54 53.63 -9.93
N ASP A 107 -34.70 52.75 -10.49
CA ASP A 107 -34.85 51.30 -10.37
C ASP A 107 -34.64 50.81 -8.92
N THR A 108 -33.72 51.47 -8.19
CA THR A 108 -33.51 51.22 -6.76
C THR A 108 -34.74 51.60 -5.95
N GLN A 109 -35.38 52.72 -6.25
CA GLN A 109 -36.60 53.15 -5.57
C GLN A 109 -37.79 52.25 -5.89
N PHE A 110 -37.89 51.74 -7.13
CA PHE A 110 -38.90 50.76 -7.51
C PHE A 110 -38.69 49.41 -6.82
N PHE A 111 -37.43 48.97 -6.67
CA PHE A 111 -37.07 47.79 -5.89
C PHE A 111 -37.47 47.96 -4.41
N LEU A 112 -37.14 49.10 -3.79
CA LEU A 112 -37.49 49.38 -2.40
C LEU A 112 -39.00 49.47 -2.18
N SER A 113 -39.76 49.97 -3.16
CA SER A 113 -41.22 50.06 -3.07
C SER A 113 -41.91 48.69 -3.13
N ASN A 114 -41.25 47.69 -3.72
CA ASN A 114 -41.77 46.32 -3.85
C ASN A 114 -41.02 45.32 -2.97
N ILE A 115 -40.31 45.80 -1.94
CA ILE A 115 -39.46 44.97 -1.10
C ILE A 115 -40.23 43.86 -0.39
N ASP A 116 -41.51 44.08 -0.05
CA ASP A 116 -42.34 43.10 0.62
C ASP A 116 -42.56 41.85 -0.24
N ILE A 117 -42.85 42.03 -1.54
CA ILE A 117 -43.04 40.94 -2.51
C ILE A 117 -41.71 40.19 -2.74
N ILE A 118 -40.61 40.93 -2.81
CA ILE A 118 -39.27 40.35 -3.00
C ILE A 118 -38.87 39.57 -1.75
N SER A 119 -39.19 40.07 -0.55
CA SER A 119 -38.87 39.44 0.73
C SER A 119 -39.65 38.15 0.95
N SER A 120 -40.93 38.08 0.53
CA SER A 120 -41.73 36.86 0.61
C SER A 120 -41.21 35.81 -0.37
N ALA A 121 -40.95 36.18 -1.62
CA ALA A 121 -40.36 35.28 -2.62
C ALA A 121 -38.97 34.77 -2.19
N LEU A 122 -38.15 35.63 -1.59
CA LEU A 122 -36.84 35.25 -1.06
C LEU A 122 -36.95 34.31 0.14
N SER A 123 -37.93 34.53 1.01
CA SER A 123 -38.22 33.64 2.15
C SER A 123 -38.69 32.25 1.68
N ASP A 124 -39.52 32.19 0.64
CA ASP A 124 -39.94 30.93 0.01
C ASP A 124 -38.76 30.20 -0.66
N GLN A 125 -37.86 30.94 -1.31
CA GLN A 125 -36.65 30.34 -1.87
C GLN A 125 -35.68 29.84 -0.78
N LEU A 126 -35.55 30.57 0.33
CA LEU A 126 -34.74 30.14 1.47
C LEU A 126 -35.35 28.92 2.17
N SER A 127 -36.67 28.86 2.32
CA SER A 127 -37.35 27.70 2.92
C SER A 127 -37.18 26.47 2.02
N THR A 128 -37.39 26.59 0.70
CA THR A 128 -37.18 25.49 -0.24
C THR A 128 -35.73 25.01 -0.25
N THR A 129 -34.75 25.90 -0.31
CA THR A 129 -33.33 25.50 -0.22
C THR A 129 -33.00 24.83 1.10
N THR A 130 -33.56 25.30 2.22
CA THR A 130 -33.39 24.66 3.53
C THR A 130 -33.99 23.25 3.54
N THR A 131 -35.18 23.05 2.98
CA THR A 131 -35.78 21.70 2.88
C THR A 131 -34.94 20.76 2.00
N LEU A 132 -34.34 21.27 0.91
CA LEU A 132 -33.43 20.50 0.08
C LEU A 132 -32.15 20.14 0.83
N LEU A 133 -31.59 21.05 1.63
CA LEU A 133 -30.42 20.77 2.48
C LEU A 133 -30.75 19.72 3.54
N CYS A 134 -31.94 19.76 4.16
CA CYS A 134 -32.38 18.70 5.06
C CYS A 134 -32.47 17.34 4.35
N LYS A 135 -33.01 17.29 3.13
CA LYS A 135 -33.05 16.06 2.32
C LYS A 135 -31.66 15.54 1.93
N ILE A 136 -30.71 16.44 1.66
CA ILE A 136 -29.33 16.07 1.33
C ILE A 136 -28.60 15.56 2.57
N ALA A 137 -28.83 16.18 3.73
CA ALA A 137 -28.20 15.77 4.98
C ALA A 137 -28.59 14.33 5.37
N ASP A 138 -29.87 13.96 5.22
CA ASP A 138 -30.33 12.59 5.35
C ASP A 138 -31.52 12.33 4.43
N SER A 139 -31.31 11.47 3.43
CA SER A 139 -32.37 11.14 2.46
C SER A 139 -33.48 10.25 3.05
N LYS A 140 -33.20 9.55 4.16
CA LYS A 140 -34.12 8.60 4.80
C LYS A 140 -34.94 9.23 5.93
N GLN A 141 -34.38 10.19 6.65
CA GLN A 141 -35.04 10.87 7.76
C GLN A 141 -34.66 12.35 7.72
N THR A 142 -35.53 13.15 7.09
CA THR A 142 -35.30 14.60 6.97
C THR A 142 -35.25 15.23 8.36
N PRO A 143 -34.10 15.77 8.79
CA PRO A 143 -33.98 16.44 10.08
C PRO A 143 -34.80 17.73 10.14
N ALA A 144 -35.19 18.11 11.35
CA ALA A 144 -35.68 19.46 11.61
C ALA A 144 -34.58 20.49 11.30
N ILE A 145 -34.98 21.72 10.95
CA ILE A 145 -34.06 22.80 10.54
C ILE A 145 -33.04 23.10 11.67
N ASP A 146 -33.48 23.05 12.93
CA ASP A 146 -32.64 23.33 14.09
C ASP A 146 -31.57 22.25 14.33
N GLU A 147 -31.84 21.00 13.92
CA GLU A 147 -30.93 19.86 14.08
C GLU A 147 -29.88 19.78 12.96
N LEU A 148 -30.09 20.50 11.85
CA LEU A 148 -29.23 20.47 10.67
C LEU A 148 -27.79 20.83 11.02
N ARG A 149 -27.59 21.81 11.90
CA ARG A 149 -26.25 22.23 12.35
C ARG A 149 -25.53 21.11 13.09
N LEU A 150 -26.22 20.46 14.04
CA LEU A 150 -25.64 19.38 14.83
C LEU A 150 -25.27 18.19 13.93
N LYS A 151 -26.16 17.80 13.01
CA LYS A 151 -25.86 16.75 12.02
C LYS A 151 -24.70 17.12 11.11
N ALA A 152 -24.61 18.36 10.63
CA ALA A 152 -23.48 18.80 9.82
C ALA A 152 -22.15 18.75 10.59
N GLU A 153 -22.16 19.13 11.88
CA GLU A 153 -20.99 19.01 12.75
C GLU A 153 -20.61 17.54 12.99
N GLN A 154 -21.60 16.65 13.17
CA GLN A 154 -21.38 15.20 13.28
C GLN A 154 -20.78 14.62 12.01
N ILE A 155 -21.38 14.86 10.84
CA ILE A 155 -20.86 14.38 9.54
C ILE A 155 -19.43 14.87 9.33
N ARG A 156 -19.16 16.15 9.62
CA ARG A 156 -17.80 16.70 9.55
C ARG A 156 -16.85 15.98 10.49
N SER A 157 -17.25 15.73 11.74
CA SER A 157 -16.41 15.04 12.72
C SER A 157 -16.13 13.59 12.32
N LEU A 158 -17.13 12.88 11.81
CA LEU A 158 -16.99 11.51 11.31
C LEU A 158 -16.06 11.47 10.09
N ALA A 159 -16.24 12.37 9.12
CA ALA A 159 -15.43 12.41 7.92
C ALA A 159 -13.97 12.82 8.18
N THR A 160 -13.72 13.72 9.14
CA THR A 160 -12.37 14.27 9.38
C THR A 160 -11.57 13.52 10.45
N LEU A 161 -12.24 12.93 11.44
CA LEU A 161 -11.59 12.31 12.59
C LEU A 161 -11.92 10.83 12.74
N GLY A 162 -13.20 10.45 12.60
CA GLY A 162 -13.65 9.06 12.82
C GLY A 162 -13.14 8.11 11.74
N LEU A 163 -13.59 8.34 10.50
CA LEU A 163 -13.29 7.50 9.34
C LEU A 163 -11.78 7.36 9.07
N PRO A 164 -10.96 8.43 9.16
CA PRO A 164 -9.52 8.29 8.93
C PRO A 164 -8.81 7.48 10.01
N LYS A 165 -9.27 7.56 11.27
CA LYS A 165 -8.72 6.76 12.37
C LYS A 165 -9.08 5.30 12.21
N GLU A 166 -10.36 5.00 11.99
CA GLU A 166 -10.84 3.64 11.76
C GLU A 166 -10.14 2.99 10.56
N LEU A 167 -9.99 3.74 9.46
CA LEU A 167 -9.22 3.26 8.30
C LEU A 167 -7.74 3.03 8.62
N ALA A 168 -7.13 3.84 9.48
CA ALA A 168 -5.74 3.64 9.90
C ALA A 168 -5.61 2.38 10.77
N ASP A 169 -6.53 2.17 11.71
CA ASP A 169 -6.56 0.99 12.58
C ASP A 169 -6.76 -0.30 11.76
N GLU A 170 -7.70 -0.30 10.81
CA GLU A 170 -7.93 -1.43 9.91
C GLU A 170 -6.72 -1.72 9.00
N LYS A 171 -6.01 -0.68 8.54
CA LYS A 171 -4.76 -0.85 7.79
C LYS A 171 -3.67 -1.51 8.62
N VAL A 172 -3.53 -1.13 9.90
CA VAL A 172 -2.57 -1.75 10.82
C VAL A 172 -2.97 -3.21 11.06
N HIS A 173 -4.25 -3.48 11.28
CA HIS A 173 -4.76 -4.83 11.45
C HIS A 173 -4.48 -5.72 10.22
N LEU A 174 -4.72 -5.22 9.01
CA LEU A 174 -4.41 -5.91 7.76
C LEU A 174 -2.90 -6.15 7.58
N ALA A 175 -2.06 -5.17 7.92
CA ALA A 175 -0.61 -5.33 7.87
C ALA A 175 -0.11 -6.41 8.83
N ASN A 176 -0.69 -6.50 10.03
CA ASN A 176 -0.37 -7.55 11.00
C ASN A 176 -0.78 -8.93 10.49
N ILE A 177 -1.96 -9.07 9.88
CA ILE A 177 -2.41 -10.32 9.26
C ILE A 177 -1.49 -10.73 8.10
N ALA A 178 -1.09 -9.78 7.24
CA ALA A 178 -0.15 -10.06 6.16
C ALA A 178 1.21 -10.52 6.70
N HIS A 179 1.69 -9.92 7.79
CA HIS A 179 2.92 -10.32 8.46
C HIS A 179 2.84 -11.74 9.04
N THR A 180 1.74 -12.09 9.70
CA THR A 180 1.56 -13.46 10.23
C THR A 180 1.48 -14.48 9.12
N LEU A 181 0.77 -14.18 8.02
CA LEU A 181 0.71 -15.04 6.83
C LEU A 181 2.09 -15.26 6.22
N LEU A 182 2.87 -14.20 6.01
CA LEU A 182 4.23 -14.30 5.47
C LEU A 182 5.14 -15.13 6.38
N THR A 183 5.01 -14.96 7.70
CA THR A 183 5.78 -15.73 8.68
C THR A 183 5.42 -17.21 8.65
N LEU A 184 4.13 -17.54 8.54
CA LEU A 184 3.65 -18.91 8.37
C LEU A 184 4.09 -19.51 7.03
N HIS A 185 4.11 -18.73 5.96
CA HIS A 185 4.59 -19.19 4.67
C HIS A 185 6.09 -19.50 4.71
N LEU A 186 6.87 -18.63 5.36
CA LEU A 186 8.30 -18.84 5.55
C LEU A 186 8.56 -20.12 6.35
N SER A 187 7.83 -20.35 7.46
CA SER A 187 8.00 -21.57 8.26
C SER A 187 7.59 -22.83 7.49
N LEU A 188 6.54 -22.76 6.66
CA LEU A 188 6.15 -23.85 5.75
C LEU A 188 7.26 -24.15 4.73
N LEU A 189 7.81 -23.12 4.07
CA LEU A 189 8.90 -23.33 3.12
C LEU A 189 10.14 -23.91 3.80
N GLN A 190 10.51 -23.42 4.98
CA GLN A 190 11.63 -23.97 5.76
C GLN A 190 11.41 -25.45 6.10
N THR A 191 10.23 -25.80 6.61
CA THR A 191 9.90 -27.20 6.94
C THR A 191 9.88 -28.08 5.70
N SER A 192 9.36 -27.60 4.57
CA SER A 192 9.38 -28.30 3.28
C SER A 192 10.81 -28.56 2.80
N ILE A 193 11.69 -27.56 2.84
CA ILE A 193 13.10 -27.69 2.46
C ILE A 193 13.79 -28.72 3.35
N LEU A 194 13.62 -28.63 4.67
CA LEU A 194 14.21 -29.60 5.62
C LEU A 194 13.72 -31.03 5.36
N ILE A 195 12.46 -31.21 5.00
CA ILE A 195 11.91 -32.52 4.63
C ILE A 195 12.57 -33.03 3.35
N LEU A 196 12.71 -32.20 2.31
CA LEU A 196 13.36 -32.59 1.05
C LEU A 196 14.84 -32.93 1.26
N GLU A 197 15.56 -32.12 2.03
CA GLU A 197 16.95 -32.39 2.39
C GLU A 197 17.09 -33.70 3.15
N ARG A 198 16.21 -33.99 4.11
CA ARG A 198 16.31 -35.21 4.92
C ARG A 198 15.89 -36.46 4.16
N THR A 199 14.85 -36.39 3.36
CA THR A 199 14.23 -37.56 2.71
C THR A 199 14.84 -37.88 1.35
N GLN A 200 15.08 -36.88 0.50
CA GLN A 200 15.51 -37.09 -0.88
C GLN A 200 17.02 -37.00 -1.04
N HIS A 201 17.64 -35.95 -0.47
CA HIS A 201 19.07 -35.72 -0.63
C HIS A 201 19.92 -36.46 0.40
N GLY A 202 19.47 -36.48 1.66
CA GLY A 202 20.21 -37.02 2.78
C GLY A 202 20.24 -38.54 2.86
N ALA A 203 19.18 -39.24 2.44
CA ALA A 203 19.15 -40.71 2.48
C ALA A 203 20.03 -41.32 1.38
N LEU A 204 19.98 -40.79 0.15
CA LEU A 204 20.77 -41.27 -0.98
C LEU A 204 22.25 -40.94 -0.81
N ALA A 205 22.59 -39.73 -0.36
CA ALA A 205 23.97 -39.37 -0.04
C ALA A 205 24.54 -40.25 1.09
N ARG A 206 23.77 -40.51 2.15
CA ARG A 206 24.20 -41.41 3.23
C ARG A 206 24.38 -42.86 2.74
N ALA A 207 23.44 -43.39 1.95
CA ALA A 207 23.53 -44.75 1.43
C ALA A 207 24.71 -44.94 0.45
N THR A 208 25.02 -43.93 -0.37
CA THR A 208 26.17 -43.98 -1.27
C THR A 208 27.50 -43.89 -0.52
N SER A 209 27.60 -43.03 0.50
CA SER A 209 28.77 -42.96 1.38
C SER A 209 29.00 -44.29 2.11
N THR A 210 27.99 -44.83 2.79
CA THR A 210 28.14 -46.09 3.54
C THR A 210 28.46 -47.27 2.61
N ARG A 211 27.90 -47.30 1.39
CA ARG A 211 28.26 -48.29 0.37
C ARG A 211 29.72 -48.15 -0.08
N ALA A 212 30.21 -46.93 -0.27
CA ALA A 212 31.61 -46.68 -0.63
C ALA A 212 32.55 -47.15 0.49
N ASP A 213 32.25 -46.81 1.74
CA ASP A 213 33.03 -47.24 2.93
C ASP A 213 33.05 -48.76 3.06
N HIS A 214 31.90 -49.43 2.86
CA HIS A 214 31.81 -50.89 2.88
C HIS A 214 32.68 -51.54 1.78
N ILE A 215 32.64 -51.01 0.55
CA ILE A 215 33.47 -51.52 -0.55
C ILE A 215 34.96 -51.29 -0.25
N ALA A 216 35.34 -50.14 0.30
CA ALA A 216 36.71 -49.84 0.68
C ALA A 216 37.23 -50.80 1.76
N ALA A 217 36.44 -51.02 2.82
CA ALA A 217 36.77 -51.98 3.87
C ALA A 217 36.92 -53.41 3.33
N ARG A 218 35.99 -53.84 2.45
CA ARG A 218 36.08 -55.15 1.78
C ARG A 218 37.32 -55.27 0.89
N ALA A 219 37.67 -54.23 0.14
CA ALA A 219 38.87 -54.21 -0.68
C ALA A 219 40.15 -54.30 0.18
N ALA A 220 40.20 -53.61 1.32
CA ALA A 220 41.30 -53.70 2.27
C ALA A 220 41.45 -55.12 2.85
N LEU A 221 40.33 -55.75 3.26
CA LEU A 221 40.32 -57.14 3.74
C LEU A 221 40.80 -58.12 2.66
N LEU A 222 40.27 -58.02 1.44
CA LEU A 222 40.72 -58.85 0.33
C LEU A 222 42.19 -58.62 -0.01
N GLY A 223 42.68 -57.39 0.10
CA GLY A 223 44.09 -57.06 -0.05
C GLY A 223 44.97 -57.73 1.01
N LEU A 224 44.53 -57.77 2.27
CA LEU A 224 45.22 -58.48 3.35
C LEU A 224 45.19 -60.00 3.13
N HIS A 225 44.05 -60.57 2.78
CA HIS A 225 43.94 -61.99 2.44
C HIS A 225 44.85 -62.36 1.26
N ALA A 226 44.88 -61.54 0.20
CA ALA A 226 45.77 -61.76 -0.93
C ALA A 226 47.25 -61.74 -0.52
N LYS A 227 47.66 -60.80 0.35
CA LYS A 227 49.03 -60.78 0.91
C LYS A 227 49.36 -62.07 1.66
N ILE A 228 48.47 -62.52 2.55
CA ILE A 228 48.63 -63.77 3.30
C ILE A 228 48.74 -64.97 2.32
N HIS A 229 47.90 -65.01 1.29
CA HIS A 229 47.95 -66.05 0.27
C HIS A 229 49.26 -66.03 -0.53
N THR A 230 49.79 -64.87 -0.90
CA THR A 230 51.09 -64.78 -1.60
C THR A 230 52.27 -65.25 -0.73
N HIS A 231 52.19 -65.10 0.59
CA HIS A 231 53.22 -65.59 1.50
C HIS A 231 53.15 -67.12 1.68
N THR A 232 51.96 -67.71 1.59
CA THR A 232 51.75 -69.16 1.77
C THR A 232 51.87 -69.95 0.47
N ARG A 233 51.57 -69.34 -0.68
CA ARG A 233 51.66 -69.96 -2.01
C ARG A 233 52.15 -68.92 -3.03
N PRO A 234 53.32 -69.10 -3.65
CA PRO A 234 53.79 -68.19 -4.68
C PRO A 234 52.83 -68.23 -5.88
N PRO A 235 52.40 -67.07 -6.40
CA PRO A 235 51.42 -67.02 -7.48
C PRO A 235 52.00 -67.55 -8.80
N PRO A 236 51.21 -68.28 -9.61
CA PRO A 236 51.66 -68.78 -10.91
C PRO A 236 51.95 -67.63 -11.89
N ALA A 237 52.95 -67.82 -12.76
CA ALA A 237 53.43 -66.78 -13.68
C ALA A 237 52.34 -66.24 -14.62
N GLU A 238 51.40 -67.08 -15.03
CA GLU A 238 50.25 -66.70 -15.87
C GLU A 238 49.31 -65.72 -15.15
N LEU A 239 49.05 -65.95 -13.85
CA LEU A 239 48.21 -65.08 -13.04
C LEU A 239 48.87 -63.71 -12.86
N VAL A 240 50.19 -63.65 -12.64
CA VAL A 240 50.93 -62.38 -12.55
C VAL A 240 50.85 -61.61 -13.88
N ARG A 241 50.95 -62.30 -15.01
CA ARG A 241 50.79 -61.67 -16.34
C ARG A 241 49.36 -61.13 -16.54
N ALA A 242 48.35 -61.90 -16.16
CA ALA A 242 46.95 -61.48 -16.22
C ALA A 242 46.67 -60.27 -15.31
N LEU A 243 47.21 -60.25 -14.09
CA LEU A 243 47.08 -59.13 -13.16
C LEU A 243 47.78 -57.86 -13.67
N LYS A 244 48.93 -57.97 -14.33
CA LYS A 244 49.61 -56.82 -14.97
C LYS A 244 48.74 -56.23 -16.08
N ASN A 245 48.17 -57.07 -16.95
CA ASN A 245 47.26 -56.63 -18.00
C ASN A 245 45.99 -55.99 -17.43
N PHE A 246 45.41 -56.60 -16.40
CA PHE A 246 44.24 -56.06 -15.71
C PHE A 246 44.53 -54.71 -15.05
N ARG A 247 45.69 -54.54 -14.40
CA ARG A 247 46.10 -53.25 -13.82
C ARG A 247 46.27 -52.16 -14.88
N ALA A 248 46.82 -52.50 -16.05
CA ALA A 248 46.93 -51.56 -17.17
C ALA A 248 45.54 -51.13 -17.68
N GLN A 249 44.61 -52.09 -17.81
CA GLN A 249 43.23 -51.81 -18.20
C GLN A 249 42.48 -50.97 -17.15
N GLN A 250 42.69 -51.24 -15.85
CA GLN A 250 42.12 -50.45 -14.77
C GLN A 250 42.64 -49.01 -14.79
N GLY A 251 43.95 -48.80 -14.98
CA GLY A 251 44.52 -47.45 -15.09
C GLY A 251 43.90 -46.64 -16.24
N SER A 252 43.68 -47.27 -17.41
CA SER A 252 42.96 -46.62 -18.52
C SER A 252 41.51 -46.27 -18.16
N SER A 253 40.82 -47.16 -17.44
CA SER A 253 39.44 -46.91 -17.02
C SER A 253 39.33 -45.81 -15.95
N GLU A 254 40.29 -45.75 -15.02
CA GLU A 254 40.34 -44.74 -13.96
C GLU A 254 40.63 -43.36 -14.55
N ALA A 255 41.53 -43.26 -15.52
CA ALA A 255 41.79 -42.01 -16.25
C ALA A 255 40.51 -41.50 -16.94
N LYS A 256 39.79 -42.37 -17.65
CA LYS A 256 38.50 -42.02 -18.27
C LYS A 256 37.46 -41.56 -17.27
N LEU A 257 37.42 -42.17 -16.07
CA LEU A 257 36.51 -41.77 -15.00
C LEU A 257 36.86 -40.40 -14.43
N LYS A 258 38.14 -40.13 -14.17
CA LYS A 258 38.61 -38.80 -13.72
C LYS A 258 38.34 -37.71 -14.74
N ASP A 259 38.49 -38.02 -16.03
CA ASP A 259 38.16 -37.08 -17.11
C ASP A 259 36.65 -36.76 -17.12
N ARG A 260 35.80 -37.79 -16.98
CA ARG A 260 34.33 -37.59 -16.91
C ARG A 260 33.93 -36.80 -15.66
N GLU A 261 34.53 -37.07 -14.52
CA GLU A 261 34.32 -36.32 -13.28
C GLU A 261 34.75 -34.85 -13.45
N GLY A 262 35.92 -34.61 -14.05
CA GLY A 262 36.42 -33.27 -14.36
C GLY A 262 35.49 -32.49 -15.29
N LEU A 263 34.95 -33.14 -16.34
CA LEU A 263 33.96 -32.53 -17.22
C LEU A 263 32.67 -32.21 -16.47
N ALA A 264 32.16 -33.13 -15.65
CA ALA A 264 30.96 -32.91 -14.85
C ALA A 264 31.13 -31.73 -13.87
N ARG A 265 32.29 -31.61 -13.20
CA ARG A 265 32.59 -30.47 -12.34
C ARG A 265 32.63 -29.15 -13.10
N ARG A 266 33.29 -29.10 -14.26
CA ARG A 266 33.30 -27.89 -15.10
C ARG A 266 31.90 -27.51 -15.56
N ILE A 267 31.06 -28.49 -15.88
CA ILE A 267 29.65 -28.25 -16.25
C ILE A 267 28.87 -27.68 -15.06
N LEU A 268 29.05 -28.22 -13.85
CA LEU A 268 28.46 -27.67 -12.63
C LEU A 268 28.93 -26.23 -12.35
N ASP A 269 30.21 -25.95 -12.57
CA ASP A 269 30.75 -24.59 -12.45
C ASP A 269 30.12 -23.65 -13.47
N LEU A 270 29.92 -24.09 -14.71
CA LEU A 270 29.21 -23.32 -15.73
C LEU A 270 27.75 -23.06 -15.34
N TYR A 271 27.06 -24.04 -14.75
CA TYR A 271 25.71 -23.84 -14.22
C TYR A 271 25.68 -22.83 -13.06
N SER A 272 26.65 -22.89 -12.15
CA SER A 272 26.74 -21.92 -11.04
C SER A 272 27.02 -20.49 -11.54
N ARG A 273 27.86 -20.35 -12.58
CA ARG A 273 28.20 -19.05 -13.19
C ARG A 273 27.09 -18.48 -14.07
N ALA A 274 26.28 -19.33 -14.71
CA ALA A 274 25.16 -18.92 -15.55
C ALA A 274 24.05 -18.21 -14.75
N GLY A 275 23.99 -18.45 -13.43
CA GLY A 275 23.03 -17.82 -12.53
C GLY A 275 21.57 -18.04 -12.92
N GLU A 276 20.66 -17.28 -12.33
CA GLU A 276 19.21 -17.43 -12.54
C GLU A 276 18.76 -17.09 -13.97
N LYS A 277 19.44 -16.12 -14.61
CA LYS A 277 19.14 -15.69 -15.99
C LYS A 277 19.50 -16.75 -17.02
N GLY A 278 20.71 -17.32 -16.95
CA GLY A 278 21.13 -18.38 -17.88
C GLY A 278 20.30 -19.66 -17.72
N MET A 279 19.91 -19.99 -16.48
CA MET A 279 19.03 -21.14 -16.22
C MET A 279 17.60 -20.94 -16.74
N ARG A 280 17.04 -19.72 -16.64
CA ARG A 280 15.75 -19.38 -17.27
C ARG A 280 15.81 -19.50 -18.79
N ASP A 281 16.85 -18.97 -19.42
CA ASP A 281 17.00 -19.04 -20.88
C ASP A 281 17.15 -20.49 -21.37
N LEU A 282 17.88 -21.34 -20.62
CA LEU A 282 18.02 -22.76 -20.93
C LEU A 282 16.69 -23.52 -20.75
N ALA A 283 15.93 -23.21 -19.70
CA ALA A 283 14.60 -23.79 -19.48
C ALA A 283 13.62 -23.38 -20.58
N GLY A 284 13.67 -22.13 -21.04
CA GLY A 284 12.91 -21.64 -22.19
C GLY A 284 13.23 -22.42 -23.46
N ARG A 285 14.52 -22.58 -23.79
CA ARG A 285 14.96 -23.37 -24.95
C ARG A 285 14.56 -24.84 -24.88
N LYS A 286 14.63 -25.45 -23.69
CA LYS A 286 14.15 -26.82 -23.46
C LYS A 286 12.64 -26.94 -23.71
N GLY A 287 11.86 -25.95 -23.30
CA GLY A 287 10.43 -25.89 -23.58
C GLY A 287 10.12 -25.89 -25.08
N VAL A 288 10.87 -25.10 -25.86
CA VAL A 288 10.75 -25.05 -27.33
C VAL A 288 11.09 -26.40 -27.96
N LEU A 289 12.23 -27.00 -27.58
CA LEU A 289 12.67 -28.30 -28.11
C LEU A 289 11.70 -29.43 -27.78
N LEU A 290 11.12 -29.47 -26.57
CA LEU A 290 10.09 -30.45 -26.23
C LEU A 290 8.81 -30.25 -27.05
N GLY A 291 8.47 -29.01 -27.37
CA GLY A 291 7.38 -28.69 -28.28
C GLY A 291 7.65 -29.18 -29.71
N GLU A 292 8.88 -29.00 -30.20
CA GLU A 292 9.32 -29.48 -31.52
C GLU A 292 9.35 -31.01 -31.59
N ILE A 293 9.89 -31.69 -30.57
CA ILE A 293 9.89 -33.16 -30.50
C ILE A 293 8.46 -33.71 -30.55
N LYS A 294 7.52 -33.07 -29.85
CA LYS A 294 6.10 -33.47 -29.90
C LYS A 294 5.48 -33.26 -31.28
N ARG A 295 5.81 -32.15 -31.96
CA ARG A 295 5.34 -31.88 -33.33
C ARG A 295 5.90 -32.90 -34.30
N VAL A 296 7.22 -33.12 -34.28
CA VAL A 296 7.88 -34.11 -35.14
C VAL A 296 7.38 -35.52 -34.85
N ALA A 297 7.12 -35.88 -33.59
CA ALA A 297 6.51 -37.17 -33.25
C ALA A 297 5.09 -37.31 -33.82
N ALA A 298 4.29 -36.24 -33.76
CA ALA A 298 2.96 -36.22 -34.37
C ALA A 298 3.02 -36.26 -35.90
N ASP A 299 4.01 -35.62 -36.52
CA ASP A 299 4.24 -35.65 -37.96
C ASP A 299 4.68 -37.05 -38.42
N ILE A 300 5.56 -37.71 -37.66
CA ILE A 300 5.97 -39.11 -37.91
C ILE A 300 4.77 -40.04 -37.76
N GLU A 301 3.97 -39.89 -36.70
CA GLU A 301 2.76 -40.70 -36.49
C GLU A 301 1.71 -40.46 -37.59
N GLY A 302 1.60 -39.24 -38.11
CA GLY A 302 0.76 -38.91 -39.26
C GLY A 302 1.26 -39.53 -40.57
N LEU A 303 2.58 -39.58 -40.77
CA LEU A 303 3.20 -40.23 -41.94
C LEU A 303 3.13 -41.76 -41.88
N GLU A 304 3.23 -42.35 -40.68
CA GLU A 304 3.09 -43.80 -40.47
C GLU A 304 1.65 -44.29 -40.68
N ARG A 305 0.65 -43.44 -40.44
CA ARG A 305 -0.76 -43.79 -40.68
C ARG A 305 -1.15 -43.73 -42.16
N GLY A 306 -0.34 -43.10 -43.03
CA GLY A 306 -0.63 -42.92 -44.45
C GLY A 306 -1.91 -42.11 -44.72
N PRO A 307 -2.12 -41.59 -45.94
CA PRO A 307 -3.38 -40.94 -46.30
C PRO A 307 -4.59 -41.88 -46.21
#